data_AF-A0A957K504-F1
#
_entry.id   AF-A0A957K504-F1
#
_cell.length_a   1.000
_cell.length_b   1.000
_cell.length_c   1.000
_cell.angle_alpha   90.00
_cell.angle_beta   90.00
_cell.angle_gamma   90.00
#
_symmetry.space_group_name_H-M   'P 1'
#
loop_
_entity.id
_entity.type
_entity.pdbx_description
1 polymer ?
#
loop_
_entity_poly.entity_id
_entity_poly.type
_entity_poly.pdbx_seq_one_letter_code
_entity_poly.pdbx_strand_id
1 'polypeptide(L)' 'MARTPRIQLEPNTTLYPVPVVIISCGFGENANLFTLNRIASCNAEPPLLSISVRPARLSHQLIDELGEFVVNIP' A
#
# COMPACT_ATOMS: atom_id res chain seq x y z
N MET A 1 30.71 9.46 -23.85
CA MET A 1 29.78 10.10 -22.89
C MET A 1 30.41 10.07 -21.51
N ALA A 2 30.60 11.23 -20.86
CA ALA A 2 31.11 11.28 -19.50
C ALA A 2 30.03 10.76 -18.52
N ARG A 3 30.44 9.93 -17.57
CA ARG A 3 29.55 9.27 -16.60
C ARG A 3 29.23 10.26 -15.48
N THR A 4 27.95 10.56 -15.24
CA THR A 4 27.53 11.46 -14.15
C THR A 4 28.02 10.92 -12.80
N PRO A 5 28.61 11.75 -11.92
CA PRO A 5 29.03 11.31 -10.59
C PRO A 5 27.81 10.84 -9.78
N ARG A 6 27.95 9.69 -9.11
CA ARG A 6 26.91 9.15 -8.22
C ARG A 6 26.92 9.95 -6.92
N ILE A 7 25.73 10.39 -6.51
CA ILE A 7 25.52 11.06 -5.22
C ILE A 7 25.03 9.98 -4.23
N GLN A 8 25.64 9.92 -3.05
CA GLN A 8 25.13 9.12 -1.95
C GLN A 8 24.01 9.91 -1.27
N LEU A 9 22.82 9.30 -1.16
CA LEU A 9 21.67 9.88 -0.48
C LEU A 9 21.58 9.30 0.93
N GLU A 10 21.05 10.10 1.87
CA GLU A 10 20.70 9.61 3.20
C GLU A 10 19.57 8.57 3.11
N PRO A 11 19.66 7.45 3.86
CA PRO A 11 18.61 6.43 3.85
C PRO A 11 17.25 6.99 4.21
N ASN A 12 16.25 6.71 3.38
CA ASN A 12 14.86 7.08 3.62
C ASN A 12 13.92 6.04 2.98
N THR A 13 12.61 6.17 3.20
CA THR A 13 11.61 5.24 2.65
C THR A 13 11.13 5.62 1.25
N THR A 14 11.78 6.61 0.64
CA THR A 14 11.36 7.22 -0.61
C THR A 14 11.80 6.32 -1.76
N LEU A 15 10.80 5.80 -2.47
CA LEU A 15 10.98 5.04 -3.69
C LEU A 15 10.21 5.76 -4.79
N TYR A 16 10.75 5.80 -6.00
CA TYR A 16 10.09 6.42 -7.14
C TYR A 16 10.22 5.54 -8.40
N PRO A 17 9.14 5.39 -9.19
CA PRO A 17 7.77 5.78 -8.86
C PRO A 17 7.19 4.91 -7.73
N VAL A 18 6.10 5.36 -7.13
CA VAL A 18 5.29 4.55 -6.21
C VAL A 18 3.82 4.57 -6.66
N PRO A 19 3.09 3.47 -6.49
CA PRO A 19 1.66 3.45 -6.76
C PRO A 19 0.92 4.38 -5.80
N VAL A 20 -0.23 4.89 -6.23
CA VAL A 20 -1.17 5.63 -5.40
C VAL A 20 -2.51 4.93 -5.53
N VAL A 21 -2.98 4.34 -4.43
CA VAL A 21 -4.27 3.67 -4.37
C VAL A 21 -5.06 4.14 -3.16
N ILE A 22 -6.38 3.94 -3.21
CA ILE A 22 -7.26 4.12 -2.05
C ILE A 22 -7.75 2.74 -1.64
N ILE A 23 -7.62 2.41 -0.35
CA ILE A 23 -8.11 1.16 0.22
C ILE A 23 -9.44 1.43 0.92
N SER A 24 -10.47 0.67 0.57
CA SER A 24 -11.74 0.60 1.30
C SER A 24 -11.75 -0.63 2.20
N CYS A 25 -12.24 -0.50 3.43
CA CYS A 25 -12.42 -1.60 4.39
C CYS A 25 -13.58 -1.29 5.34
N GLY A 26 -14.13 -2.30 6.02
CA GLY A 26 -15.28 -2.10 6.91
C GLY A 26 -16.61 -2.00 6.16
N PHE A 27 -17.70 -1.91 6.94
CA PHE A 27 -19.07 -1.85 6.43
C PHE A 27 -19.93 -0.91 7.27
N GLY A 28 -20.95 -0.29 6.65
CA GLY A 28 -21.89 0.61 7.32
C GLY A 28 -21.19 1.77 8.03
N GLU A 29 -21.56 2.01 9.29
CA GLU A 29 -20.97 3.06 10.13
C GLU A 29 -19.47 2.85 10.42
N ASN A 30 -18.96 1.62 10.27
CA ASN A 30 -17.56 1.28 10.48
C ASN A 30 -16.75 1.25 9.17
N ALA A 31 -17.34 1.67 8.05
CA ALA A 31 -16.62 1.76 6.78
C ALA A 31 -15.51 2.82 6.85
N ASN A 32 -14.37 2.51 6.24
CA ASN A 32 -13.19 3.36 6.25
C ASN A 32 -12.45 3.35 4.91
N LEU A 33 -11.88 4.49 4.55
CA LEU A 33 -11.12 4.74 3.32
C LEU A 33 -9.78 5.39 3.68
N PHE A 34 -8.68 4.91 3.08
CA PHE A 34 -7.37 5.55 3.27
C PHE A 34 -6.47 5.40 2.04
N THR A 35 -5.57 6.37 1.85
CA THR A 35 -4.57 6.32 0.79
C THR A 35 -3.40 5.42 1.18
N LEU A 36 -2.87 4.70 0.19
CA LEU A 36 -1.74 3.79 0.39
C LEU A 36 -0.82 3.81 -0.85
N ASN A 37 0.49 3.76 -0.59
CA ASN A 37 1.52 3.56 -1.63
C ASN A 37 2.31 2.26 -1.45
N ARG A 38 2.14 1.57 -0.31
CA ARG A 38 2.81 0.30 0.01
C ARG A 38 1.94 -0.86 -0.41
N ILE A 39 1.88 -1.09 -1.72
CA ILE A 39 1.16 -2.17 -2.37
C ILE A 39 2.04 -2.81 -3.45
N ALA A 40 1.99 -4.14 -3.58
CA ALA A 40 2.70 -4.87 -4.63
C ALA A 40 1.93 -6.13 -5.04
N SER A 41 1.98 -6.48 -6.33
CA SER A 41 1.56 -7.79 -6.80
C SER A 41 2.57 -8.84 -6.34
N CYS A 42 2.08 -9.95 -5.81
CA CYS A 42 2.90 -11.02 -5.20
C CYS A 42 2.90 -12.29 -6.03
N ASN A 43 1.77 -12.63 -6.66
CA ASN A 43 1.63 -13.85 -7.44
C ASN A 43 0.60 -13.65 -8.56
N ALA A 44 0.81 -14.31 -9.69
CA ALA A 44 -0.11 -14.26 -10.83
C ALA A 44 -1.22 -15.32 -10.73
N GLU A 45 -0.89 -16.53 -10.24
CA GLU A 45 -1.80 -17.67 -10.20
C GLU A 45 -1.62 -18.48 -8.91
N PRO A 46 -2.54 -18.40 -7.93
CA PRO A 46 -3.67 -17.48 -7.90
C PRO A 46 -3.20 -16.01 -7.79
N PRO A 47 -3.99 -15.04 -8.28
CA PRO A 47 -3.65 -13.63 -8.19
C PRO A 47 -3.60 -13.19 -6.72
N LEU A 48 -2.44 -12.71 -6.28
CA LEU A 48 -2.22 -12.23 -4.92
C LEU A 48 -1.54 -10.87 -4.93
N LEU A 49 -1.91 -10.02 -3.99
CA LEU A 49 -1.25 -8.76 -3.71
C LEU A 49 -0.96 -8.65 -2.21
N SER A 50 0.02 -7.81 -1.87
CA SER A 50 0.29 -7.43 -0.50
C SER A 50 0.04 -5.94 -0.32
N ILE A 51 -0.46 -5.58 0.86
CA ILE A 51 -0.53 -4.21 1.36
C ILE A 51 0.16 -4.15 2.73
N SER A 52 0.85 -3.05 3.01
CA SER A 52 1.44 -2.84 4.34
C SER A 52 0.67 -1.76 5.10
N VAL A 53 -0.12 -2.20 6.09
CA VAL A 53 -0.90 -1.32 6.97
C VAL A 53 -0.28 -1.34 8.37
N ARG A 54 -0.14 -0.17 9.00
CA ARG A 54 0.38 -0.09 10.38
C ARG A 54 -0.65 -0.64 11.37
N PRO A 55 -0.27 -1.49 12.34
CA PRO A 55 -1.21 -2.04 13.34
C PRO A 55 -1.99 -0.99 14.14
N ALA A 56 -1.41 0.20 14.36
CA ALA A 56 -2.08 1.30 15.08
C ALA A 56 -3.23 1.97 14.30
N ARG A 57 -3.51 1.55 13.05
CA ARG A 57 -4.61 2.10 12.26
C ARG A 57 -5.88 1.30 12.48
N LEU A 58 -7.02 2.00 12.59
CA LEU A 58 -8.36 1.41 12.52
C LEU A 58 -8.49 0.43 11.33
N SER A 59 -7.98 0.82 10.16
CA SER A 59 -8.02 -0.04 8.97
C SER A 59 -7.36 -1.40 9.16
N HIS A 60 -6.28 -1.49 9.96
CA HIS A 60 -5.63 -2.78 10.21
C HIS A 60 -6.56 -3.70 10.97
N GLN A 61 -7.21 -3.20 12.03
CA GLN A 61 -8.18 -3.98 12.83
C GLN A 61 -9.35 -4.43 11.96
N LEU A 62 -9.93 -3.51 11.16
CA LEU A 62 -11.04 -3.84 10.26
C LEU A 62 -10.67 -4.91 9.23
N ILE A 63 -9.48 -4.82 8.62
CA ILE A 63 -9.02 -5.81 7.61
C ILE A 63 -8.74 -7.17 8.26
N ASP A 64 -8.15 -7.18 9.46
CA ASP A 64 -7.83 -8.42 10.19
C ASP A 64 -9.11 -9.16 10.67
N GLU A 65 -10.10 -8.40 11.17
CA GLU A 65 -11.37 -8.96 11.65
C GLU A 65 -12.29 -9.44 10.51
N LEU A 66 -12.35 -8.69 9.40
CA LEU A 66 -13.27 -9.00 8.29
C LEU A 66 -12.63 -9.91 7.23
N GLY A 67 -11.31 -9.91 7.10
CA GLY A 67 -10.59 -10.67 6.08
C GLY A 67 -10.75 -10.13 4.65
N GLU A 68 -11.30 -8.93 4.48
CA GLU A 68 -11.56 -8.35 3.16
C GLU A 68 -11.26 -6.84 3.09
N PHE A 69 -10.92 -6.39 1.88
CA PHE A 69 -10.73 -4.98 1.52
C PHE A 69 -10.84 -4.79 0.01
N VAL A 70 -11.01 -3.54 -0.44
CA VAL A 70 -11.04 -3.17 -1.86
C VAL A 70 -9.88 -2.23 -2.19
N VAL A 71 -9.20 -2.49 -3.30
CA VAL A 71 -8.19 -1.58 -3.87
C VAL A 71 -8.84 -0.75 -4.96
N ASN A 72 -8.89 0.57 -4.78
CA ASN A 72 -9.36 1.53 -5.76
C ASN A 72 -8.16 2.22 -6.42
N ILE A 73 -8.12 2.24 -7.76
CA ILE A 73 -7.08 2.88 -8.55
C ILE A 73 -7.70 4.13 -9.19
N PRO A 74 -7.37 5.35 -8.70
CA PRO A 74 -7.87 6.60 -9.27
C PRO A 74 -7.17 6.98 -10.58
#